data_AF-A0A6I7NQP2-F1
#
_entry.id   AF-A0A6I7NQP2-F1
#
_cell.length_a   1.000
_cell.length_b   1.000
_cell.length_c   1.000
_cell.angle_alpha   90.00
_cell.angle_beta   90.00
_cell.angle_gamma   90.00
#
_symmetry.space_group_name_H-M   'P 1'
#
loop_
_entity.id
_entity.type
_entity.pdbx_description
1 polymer ?
#
loop_
_entity_poly.entity_id
_entity_poly.type
_entity_poly.pdbx_seq_one_letter_code
_entity_poly.pdbx_strand_id
1 'polypeptide(L)'
;MHVIHHFMKFKDGKMMRNPYQTNISETGFIVIDYSQIKNKYSPSADRLMLYITKFVCGFVLFFLVVSCGETEPPGETAPEAQHLMQDVPVIVGESRGTMEEARKMLDRAVAHYEEVGREQALRDFTEKKEPFIDRDLYVFCYGPDRTISGHGADPGLIGTPVDELRDVDDFAFGTRIMEVSQEYPGGGLVEYQWLNPITGEVEPKVSIVRLTGVDVCGVGAYGS
;
A
#
# COMPACT_ATOMS: atom_id res chain seq x y z
N MET A 1 35.60 -7.49 -15.99
CA MET A 1 35.08 -6.92 -17.24
C MET A 1 33.60 -7.27 -17.34
N HIS A 2 32.72 -6.41 -16.82
CA HIS A 2 31.30 -6.33 -17.17
C HIS A 2 30.91 -4.89 -16.86
N VAL A 3 30.88 -4.06 -17.91
CA VAL A 3 30.54 -2.64 -17.86
C VAL A 3 29.04 -2.55 -18.08
N ILE A 4 28.28 -2.19 -17.05
CA ILE A 4 26.86 -1.86 -17.20
C ILE A 4 26.81 -0.45 -17.80
N HIS A 5 26.61 -0.39 -19.12
CA HIS A 5 26.40 0.87 -19.83
C HIS A 5 25.12 1.55 -19.32
N HIS A 6 25.30 2.60 -18.54
CA HIS A 6 24.23 3.54 -18.21
C HIS A 6 23.84 4.28 -19.48
N PHE A 7 22.67 3.98 -20.04
CA PHE A 7 22.10 4.77 -21.13
C PHE A 7 21.62 6.12 -20.60
N MET A 8 22.50 7.12 -20.68
CA MET A 8 22.16 8.54 -20.45
C MET A 8 21.47 9.09 -21.70
N LYS A 9 20.24 9.60 -21.58
CA LYS A 9 19.55 10.30 -22.68
C LYS A 9 19.96 11.77 -22.72
N PHE A 10 20.45 12.22 -23.86
CA PHE A 10 20.70 13.63 -24.18
C PHE A 10 19.54 14.16 -25.06
N LYS A 11 19.04 15.35 -24.77
CA LYS A 11 18.12 16.10 -25.65
C LYS A 11 18.62 17.54 -25.78
N ASP A 12 18.74 18.03 -27.00
CA ASP A 12 19.11 19.41 -27.35
C ASP A 12 20.42 19.93 -26.75
N GLY A 13 21.43 19.05 -26.61
CA GLY A 13 22.78 19.43 -26.17
C GLY A 13 22.89 19.92 -24.73
N LYS A 14 21.82 19.84 -23.93
CA LYS A 14 21.83 20.17 -22.50
C LYS A 14 21.77 18.89 -21.67
N MET A 15 22.61 18.81 -20.63
CA MET A 15 22.46 17.80 -19.59
C MET A 15 21.10 17.98 -18.93
N MET A 16 20.18 17.06 -19.17
CA MET A 16 18.97 16.94 -18.38
C MET A 16 19.39 16.31 -17.04
N ARG A 17 19.29 17.06 -15.93
CA ARG A 17 19.33 16.40 -14.61
C ARG A 17 18.17 15.42 -14.59
N ASN A 18 18.47 14.15 -14.38
CA ASN A 18 17.45 13.16 -14.06
C ASN A 18 16.74 13.64 -12.77
N PRO A 19 15.44 13.98 -12.79
CA PRO A 19 14.73 14.42 -11.60
C PRO A 19 14.59 13.32 -10.54
N TYR A 20 15.01 12.09 -10.84
CA TYR A 20 14.99 10.93 -9.94
C TYR A 20 16.38 10.57 -9.40
N GLN A 21 17.17 11.55 -8.95
CA GLN A 21 18.37 11.23 -8.16
C GLN A 21 17.95 10.66 -6.80
N THR A 22 17.92 9.33 -6.69
CA THR A 22 17.71 8.61 -5.44
C THR A 22 19.06 8.39 -4.74
N ASN A 23 19.14 8.71 -3.45
CA ASN A 23 20.25 8.26 -2.61
C ASN A 23 20.18 6.73 -2.53
N ILE A 24 21.24 6.08 -3.00
CA ILE A 24 21.49 4.65 -2.78
C ILE A 24 21.70 4.44 -1.28
N SER A 25 20.71 3.83 -0.61
CA SER A 25 20.92 3.30 0.74
C SER A 25 21.85 2.09 0.66
N GLU A 26 22.76 1.94 1.64
CA GLU A 26 23.82 0.91 1.67
C GLU A 26 23.29 -0.55 1.62
N THR A 27 21.97 -0.75 1.66
CA THR A 27 21.30 -2.05 1.52
C THR A 27 20.88 -2.39 0.08
N GLY A 28 21.28 -1.62 -0.92
CA GLY A 28 21.06 -1.98 -2.34
C GLY A 28 19.62 -1.85 -2.83
N PHE A 29 18.77 -1.09 -2.13
CA PHE A 29 17.40 -0.78 -2.57
C PHE A 29 17.25 0.69 -2.94
N ILE A 30 16.48 0.92 -4.00
CA ILE A 30 16.05 2.24 -4.47
C ILE A 30 14.87 2.68 -3.60
N VAL A 31 15.06 3.76 -2.84
CA VAL A 31 13.97 4.48 -2.17
C VAL A 31 13.45 5.53 -3.14
N ILE A 32 12.19 5.41 -3.57
CA ILE A 32 11.55 6.37 -4.49
C ILE A 32 10.88 7.48 -3.67
N ASP A 33 11.18 8.74 -3.97
CA ASP A 33 10.44 9.91 -3.48
C ASP A 33 9.19 10.12 -4.36
N TYR A 34 8.02 9.83 -3.79
CA TYR A 34 6.72 9.80 -4.50
C TYR A 34 6.07 11.17 -4.69
N SER A 35 6.65 12.26 -4.17
CA SER A 35 6.11 13.62 -4.37
C SER A 35 6.05 14.04 -5.85
N GLN A 36 6.88 13.43 -6.69
CA GLN A 36 7.00 13.77 -8.11
C GLN A 36 6.05 12.97 -9.04
N ILE A 37 5.45 11.87 -8.56
CA ILE A 37 4.66 10.94 -9.39
C ILE A 37 3.20 11.39 -9.52
N LYS A 38 2.63 12.00 -8.47
CA LYS A 38 1.24 12.50 -8.46
C LYS A 38 0.95 13.50 -9.59
N ASN A 39 1.96 14.23 -10.04
CA ASN A 39 1.77 15.32 -11.01
C ASN A 39 1.60 14.86 -12.47
N LYS A 40 1.78 13.55 -12.76
CA LYS A 40 1.73 13.05 -14.15
C LYS A 40 0.44 12.30 -14.51
N TYR A 41 -0.35 11.84 -13.52
CA TYR A 41 -1.50 10.95 -13.76
C TYR A 41 -2.83 11.42 -13.14
N SER A 42 -2.93 12.64 -12.61
CA SER A 42 -4.22 13.22 -12.19
C SER A 42 -4.51 14.52 -12.97
N PRO A 43 -5.41 14.50 -13.98
CA PRO A 43 -5.89 15.72 -14.62
C PRO A 43 -7.10 16.34 -13.90
N SER A 44 -7.30 16.12 -12.59
CA SER A 44 -8.45 16.65 -11.85
C SER A 44 -8.13 17.39 -10.55
N ALA A 45 -6.86 17.56 -10.17
CA ALA A 45 -6.48 18.28 -8.96
C ALA A 45 -6.60 19.83 -9.05
N ASP A 46 -6.84 20.40 -10.24
CA ASP A 46 -6.90 21.85 -10.43
C ASP A 46 -8.28 22.49 -10.17
N ARG A 47 -9.28 21.74 -9.70
CA ARG A 47 -10.62 22.29 -9.37
C ARG A 47 -10.95 22.43 -7.88
N LEU A 48 -10.04 22.09 -6.97
CA LEU A 48 -10.30 22.19 -5.52
C LEU A 48 -9.50 23.25 -4.76
N MET A 49 -8.70 24.07 -5.45
CA MET A 49 -7.95 25.20 -4.85
C MET A 49 -8.68 26.55 -5.03
N LEU A 50 -10.02 26.53 -5.00
CA LEU A 50 -10.83 27.75 -4.96
C LEU A 50 -11.99 27.66 -3.94
N TYR A 51 -11.79 26.94 -2.83
CA TYR A 51 -12.75 26.93 -1.72
C TYR A 51 -12.14 27.04 -0.31
N ILE A 52 -10.81 27.15 -0.18
CA ILE A 52 -10.12 27.30 1.12
C ILE A 52 -9.27 28.59 1.17
N THR A 53 -9.79 29.68 0.61
CA THR A 53 -9.19 31.03 0.75
C THR A 53 -10.18 32.04 1.35
N LYS A 54 -11.21 31.57 2.06
CA LYS A 54 -12.19 32.43 2.75
C LYS A 54 -12.48 32.09 4.23
N PHE A 55 -11.76 31.15 4.84
CA PHE A 55 -12.04 30.72 6.22
C PHE A 55 -10.94 31.00 7.25
N VAL A 56 -9.86 31.71 6.89
CA VAL A 56 -8.82 32.13 7.83
C VAL A 56 -8.70 33.65 7.81
N CYS A 57 -9.68 34.35 8.38
CA CYS A 57 -9.59 35.80 8.62
C CYS A 57 -10.53 36.36 9.70
N GLY A 58 -11.21 35.53 10.50
CA GLY A 58 -12.03 36.03 11.60
C GLY A 58 -12.06 35.01 12.72
N PHE A 59 -12.01 35.48 13.97
CA PHE A 59 -11.82 34.71 15.20
C PHE A 59 -10.37 34.41 15.56
N VAL A 60 -9.62 35.43 16.01
CA VAL A 60 -9.12 35.48 17.40
C VAL A 60 -8.83 36.96 17.75
N LEU A 61 -9.84 37.65 18.26
CA LEU A 61 -9.68 38.85 19.08
C LEU A 61 -10.79 38.79 20.13
N PHE A 62 -10.48 39.26 21.34
CA PHE A 62 -11.38 39.45 22.48
C PHE A 62 -11.71 38.20 23.35
N PHE A 63 -11.01 38.02 24.46
CA PHE A 63 -11.49 38.42 25.80
C PHE A 63 -10.50 37.96 26.89
N LEU A 64 -9.77 38.93 27.45
CA LEU A 64 -9.21 38.86 28.79
C LEU A 64 -10.35 39.11 29.79
N VAL A 65 -10.60 38.20 30.72
CA VAL A 65 -11.22 38.56 32.01
C VAL A 65 -10.57 37.72 33.12
N VAL A 66 -9.93 38.45 34.02
CA VAL A 66 -9.45 38.05 35.35
C VAL A 66 -10.65 37.84 36.27
N SER A 67 -10.68 36.76 37.05
CA SER A 67 -11.15 36.83 38.44
C SER A 67 -10.70 35.63 39.28
N CYS A 68 -10.16 35.95 40.46
CA CYS A 68 -9.82 35.07 41.58
C CYS A 68 -11.00 34.23 42.10
N GLY A 69 -10.65 33.15 42.80
CA GLY A 69 -11.50 32.63 43.88
C GLY A 69 -11.20 31.18 44.26
N GLU A 70 -10.16 30.96 45.09
CA GLU A 70 -10.08 29.76 45.94
C GLU A 70 -11.21 29.80 46.96
N THR A 71 -11.96 28.71 47.12
CA THR A 71 -12.51 28.25 48.40
C THR A 71 -12.93 26.78 48.27
N GLU A 72 -12.17 25.87 48.88
CA GLU A 72 -12.71 24.56 49.29
C GLU A 72 -13.39 24.69 50.66
N PRO A 73 -14.42 23.89 50.91
CA PRO A 73 -14.54 23.25 52.22
C PRO A 73 -14.91 21.75 52.14
N PRO A 74 -14.76 21.03 53.26
CA PRO A 74 -14.15 19.70 53.27
C PRO A 74 -15.13 18.56 53.55
N GLY A 75 -14.69 17.35 53.19
CA GLY A 75 -14.80 16.16 54.02
C GLY A 75 -16.18 15.56 54.23
N GLU A 76 -16.48 14.49 53.50
CA GLU A 76 -17.29 13.41 54.05
C GLU A 76 -16.64 12.05 53.73
N THR A 77 -16.51 11.26 54.79
CA THR A 77 -15.65 10.08 54.92
C THR A 77 -16.38 8.77 54.62
N ALA A 78 -15.57 7.76 54.27
CA ALA A 78 -15.69 6.32 54.53
C ALA A 78 -15.91 5.42 53.27
N PRO A 79 -15.59 4.10 53.34
CA PRO A 79 -14.22 3.57 53.29
C PRO A 79 -14.05 2.41 52.27
N GLU A 80 -12.77 2.05 52.04
CA GLU A 80 -12.19 0.75 51.62
C GLU A 80 -13.09 -0.33 50.99
N ALA A 81 -12.73 -0.79 49.78
CA ALA A 81 -12.35 -2.19 49.55
C ALA A 81 -11.79 -2.40 48.13
N GLN A 82 -10.56 -2.88 48.10
CA GLN A 82 -9.83 -3.35 46.94
C GLN A 82 -10.49 -4.62 46.37
N HIS A 83 -10.72 -4.69 45.06
CA HIS A 83 -10.68 -5.99 44.36
C HIS A 83 -10.38 -5.84 42.88
N LEU A 84 -9.25 -6.42 42.48
CA LEU A 84 -8.81 -6.83 41.15
C LEU A 84 -9.73 -6.45 39.97
N MET A 85 -9.37 -5.40 39.23
CA MET A 85 -9.59 -5.45 37.78
C MET A 85 -8.49 -6.35 37.21
N GLN A 86 -8.87 -7.60 37.05
CA GLN A 86 -8.13 -8.64 36.35
C GLN A 86 -7.72 -8.12 34.98
N ASP A 87 -6.49 -8.42 34.59
CA ASP A 87 -6.02 -8.28 33.21
C ASP A 87 -7.00 -9.04 32.31
N VAL A 88 -7.97 -8.32 31.75
CA VAL A 88 -8.71 -8.83 30.60
C VAL A 88 -7.67 -8.84 29.50
N PRO A 89 -7.28 -10.00 28.94
CA PRO A 89 -6.51 -9.98 27.72
C PRO A 89 -7.38 -9.22 26.72
N VAL A 90 -6.93 -8.02 26.34
CA VAL A 90 -7.40 -7.39 25.12
C VAL A 90 -7.02 -8.40 24.05
N ILE A 91 -7.99 -9.19 23.62
CA ILE A 91 -7.89 -9.90 22.35
C ILE A 91 -7.83 -8.77 21.33
N VAL A 92 -6.62 -8.30 21.05
CA VAL A 92 -6.36 -7.41 19.93
C VAL A 92 -6.77 -8.25 18.73
N GLY A 93 -7.97 -7.98 18.21
CA GLY A 93 -8.43 -8.54 16.95
C GLY A 93 -7.30 -8.40 15.95
N GLU A 94 -6.99 -9.51 15.29
CA GLU A 94 -5.80 -9.74 14.45
C GLU A 94 -5.35 -8.45 13.77
N SER A 95 -4.17 -7.96 14.15
CA SER A 95 -3.53 -6.82 13.50
C SER A 95 -3.53 -7.07 11.99
N ARG A 96 -3.85 -6.08 11.16
CA ARG A 96 -3.76 -6.18 9.69
C ARG A 96 -2.35 -6.60 9.26
N GLY A 97 -2.23 -7.20 8.08
CA GLY A 97 -0.96 -7.49 7.46
C GLY A 97 -0.16 -6.21 7.19
N THR A 98 1.15 -6.31 7.33
CA THR A 98 2.08 -5.20 7.09
C THR A 98 2.73 -5.32 5.72
N MET A 99 3.27 -4.20 5.21
CA MET A 99 4.04 -4.22 3.96
C MET A 99 5.33 -5.07 4.04
N GLU A 100 5.89 -5.26 5.24
CA GLU A 100 7.03 -6.16 5.42
C GLU A 100 6.60 -7.63 5.26
N GLU A 101 5.48 -8.02 5.85
CA GLU A 101 4.91 -9.37 5.69
C GLU A 101 4.48 -9.61 4.23
N ALA A 102 3.87 -8.62 3.57
CA ALA A 102 3.54 -8.69 2.16
C ALA A 102 4.77 -8.98 1.29
N ARG A 103 5.89 -8.29 1.55
CA ARG A 103 7.16 -8.53 0.86
C ARG A 103 7.68 -9.95 1.10
N LYS A 104 7.68 -10.42 2.35
CA LYS A 104 8.11 -11.79 2.68
C LYS A 104 7.22 -12.84 2.00
N MET A 105 5.91 -12.61 1.93
CA MET A 105 4.99 -13.51 1.22
C MET A 105 5.26 -13.52 -0.28
N LEU A 106 5.51 -12.36 -0.90
CA LEU A 106 5.87 -12.29 -2.31
C LEU A 106 7.18 -13.02 -2.60
N ASP A 107 8.20 -12.85 -1.74
CA ASP A 107 9.48 -13.55 -1.91
C ASP A 107 9.29 -15.08 -1.85
N ARG A 108 8.45 -15.58 -0.94
CA ARG A 108 8.07 -17.01 -0.91
C ARG A 108 7.31 -17.44 -2.15
N ALA A 109 6.37 -16.64 -2.63
CA ALA A 109 5.60 -16.95 -3.84
C ALA A 109 6.50 -17.04 -5.07
N VAL A 110 7.44 -16.11 -5.23
CA VAL A 110 8.41 -16.13 -6.34
C VAL A 110 9.27 -17.40 -6.29
N ALA A 111 9.83 -17.73 -5.12
CA ALA A 111 10.63 -18.94 -4.95
C ALA A 111 9.82 -20.21 -5.23
N HIS A 112 8.58 -20.29 -4.74
CA HIS A 112 7.68 -21.41 -5.00
C HIS A 112 7.37 -21.57 -6.49
N TYR A 113 7.09 -20.47 -7.18
CA TYR A 113 6.84 -20.47 -8.62
C TYR A 113 8.04 -21.02 -9.41
N GLU A 114 9.26 -20.64 -9.02
CA GLU A 114 10.48 -21.15 -9.64
C GLU A 114 10.69 -22.64 -9.37
N GLU A 115 10.34 -23.13 -8.18
CA GLU A 115 10.52 -24.52 -7.75
C GLU A 115 9.52 -25.48 -8.40
N VAL A 116 8.22 -25.17 -8.32
CA VAL A 116 7.15 -26.10 -8.76
C VAL A 116 6.64 -25.81 -10.17
N GLY A 117 7.06 -24.69 -10.74
CA GLY A 117 6.62 -24.22 -12.05
C GLY A 117 5.23 -23.57 -12.04
N ARG A 118 4.95 -22.85 -13.12
CA ARG A 118 3.77 -21.99 -13.28
C ARG A 118 2.45 -22.64 -12.89
N GLU A 119 2.15 -23.80 -13.47
CA GLU A 119 0.83 -24.41 -13.35
C GLU A 119 0.50 -24.82 -11.90
N GLN A 120 1.47 -25.41 -11.21
CA GLN A 120 1.30 -25.81 -9.81
C GLN A 120 1.27 -24.58 -8.89
N ALA A 121 2.17 -23.62 -9.11
CA ALA A 121 2.22 -22.42 -8.28
C ALA A 121 0.92 -21.59 -8.35
N LEU A 122 0.37 -21.38 -9.55
CA LEU A 122 -0.88 -20.64 -9.71
C LEU A 122 -2.08 -21.34 -9.03
N ARG A 123 -2.10 -22.68 -9.03
CA ARG A 123 -3.07 -23.44 -8.24
C ARG A 123 -2.89 -23.17 -6.76
N ASP A 124 -1.69 -23.36 -6.24
CA ASP A 124 -1.37 -23.22 -4.82
C ASP A 124 -1.69 -21.81 -4.28
N PHE A 125 -1.41 -20.77 -5.07
CA PHE A 125 -1.74 -19.38 -4.72
C PHE A 125 -3.24 -19.12 -4.64
N THR A 126 -4.06 -19.92 -5.32
CA THR A 126 -5.51 -19.74 -5.45
C THR A 126 -6.30 -20.59 -4.45
N GLU A 127 -5.67 -21.57 -3.79
CA GLU A 127 -6.35 -22.51 -2.87
C GLU A 127 -6.86 -21.88 -1.57
N LYS A 128 -6.60 -20.59 -1.32
CA LYS A 128 -6.91 -19.88 -0.07
C LYS A 128 -6.32 -20.57 1.16
N LYS A 129 -5.09 -21.07 1.05
CA LYS A 129 -4.36 -21.73 2.13
C LYS A 129 -3.00 -21.10 2.36
N GLU A 130 -2.56 -21.17 3.61
CA GLU A 130 -1.18 -20.85 3.95
C GLU A 130 -0.21 -21.68 3.07
N PRO A 131 0.95 -21.11 2.69
CA PRO A 131 1.52 -19.85 3.17
C PRO A 131 1.24 -18.63 2.28
N PHE A 132 0.30 -18.72 1.33
CA PHE A 132 0.04 -17.70 0.29
C PHE A 132 -1.22 -16.84 0.54
N ILE A 133 -1.83 -17.03 1.71
CA ILE A 133 -2.81 -16.14 2.33
C ILE A 133 -2.53 -16.08 3.83
N ASP A 134 -2.68 -14.90 4.43
CA ASP A 134 -2.57 -14.65 5.88
C ASP A 134 -3.38 -13.38 6.17
N ARG A 135 -4.45 -13.49 6.97
CA ARG A 135 -5.40 -12.39 7.24
C ARG A 135 -5.87 -11.72 5.94
N ASP A 136 -5.48 -10.47 5.72
CA ASP A 136 -5.78 -9.64 4.54
C ASP A 136 -4.70 -9.69 3.45
N LEU A 137 -3.56 -10.35 3.69
CA LEU A 137 -2.49 -10.57 2.72
C LEU A 137 -2.79 -11.80 1.87
N TYR A 138 -2.65 -11.66 0.56
CA TYR A 138 -2.79 -12.77 -0.38
C TYR A 138 -1.99 -12.52 -1.65
N VAL A 139 -1.56 -13.61 -2.30
CA VAL A 139 -0.91 -13.56 -3.62
C VAL A 139 -1.95 -13.35 -4.71
N PHE A 140 -1.65 -12.46 -5.66
CA PHE A 140 -2.34 -12.35 -6.95
C PHE A 140 -1.31 -12.38 -8.07
N CYS A 141 -1.69 -12.88 -9.25
CA CYS A 141 -0.83 -12.96 -10.42
C CYS A 141 -1.59 -12.59 -11.70
N TYR A 142 -0.92 -11.88 -12.60
CA TYR A 142 -1.39 -11.52 -13.93
C TYR A 142 -0.55 -12.20 -15.00
N GLY A 143 -1.22 -12.84 -15.95
CA GLY A 143 -0.61 -13.60 -17.02
C GLY A 143 -0.03 -12.75 -18.16
N PRO A 144 0.80 -13.37 -19.02
CA PRO A 144 1.36 -12.71 -20.19
C PRO A 144 0.30 -12.31 -21.23
N ASP A 145 -0.88 -12.93 -21.16
CA ASP A 145 -2.06 -12.60 -21.97
C ASP A 145 -2.88 -11.41 -21.42
N ARG A 146 -2.36 -10.73 -20.39
CA ARG A 146 -3.02 -9.60 -19.72
C ARG A 146 -4.35 -9.99 -19.08
N THR A 147 -4.45 -11.19 -18.52
CA THR A 147 -5.57 -11.62 -17.68
C THR A 147 -5.11 -11.99 -16.27
N ILE A 148 -6.01 -12.01 -15.29
CA ILE A 148 -5.69 -12.54 -13.96
C ILE A 148 -5.44 -14.05 -14.07
N SER A 149 -4.23 -14.50 -13.70
CA SER A 149 -3.82 -15.90 -13.77
C SER A 149 -3.89 -16.64 -12.42
N GLY A 150 -3.93 -15.91 -11.31
CA GLY A 150 -4.16 -16.44 -9.96
C GLY A 150 -4.58 -15.35 -8.99
N HIS A 151 -5.43 -15.67 -8.02
CA HIS A 151 -5.89 -14.68 -7.04
C HIS A 151 -6.35 -15.34 -5.74
N GLY A 152 -5.56 -15.17 -4.68
CA GLY A 152 -5.72 -15.90 -3.41
C GLY A 152 -6.92 -15.51 -2.56
N ALA A 153 -7.43 -14.27 -2.66
CA ALA A 153 -8.65 -13.88 -1.94
C ALA A 153 -9.93 -14.26 -2.69
N ASP A 154 -9.99 -13.97 -3.99
CA ASP A 154 -11.10 -14.31 -4.89
C ASP A 154 -10.67 -15.02 -6.19
N PRO A 155 -10.73 -16.37 -6.23
CA PRO A 155 -10.50 -17.17 -7.44
C PRO A 155 -11.46 -16.89 -8.60
N GLY A 156 -12.63 -16.28 -8.33
CA GLY A 156 -13.62 -15.94 -9.35
C GLY A 156 -13.15 -14.86 -10.33
N LEU A 157 -12.07 -14.15 -10.00
CA LEU A 157 -11.45 -13.13 -10.84
C LEU A 157 -10.50 -13.71 -11.91
N ILE A 158 -10.16 -14.99 -11.86
CA ILE A 158 -9.25 -15.61 -12.84
C ILE A 158 -9.87 -15.51 -14.24
N GLY A 159 -9.07 -15.05 -15.20
CA GLY A 159 -9.50 -14.80 -16.59
C GLY A 159 -10.03 -13.38 -16.85
N THR A 160 -10.25 -12.56 -15.82
CA THR A 160 -10.62 -11.15 -16.02
C THR A 160 -9.47 -10.39 -16.70
N PRO A 161 -9.74 -9.57 -17.74
CA PRO A 161 -8.72 -8.73 -18.37
C PRO A 161 -8.17 -7.68 -17.40
N VAL A 162 -6.84 -7.55 -17.31
CA VAL A 162 -6.19 -6.58 -16.41
C VAL A 162 -6.50 -5.13 -16.80
N ASP A 163 -6.84 -4.88 -18.07
CA ASP A 163 -7.17 -3.55 -18.58
C ASP A 163 -8.57 -3.08 -18.16
N GLU A 164 -9.39 -3.99 -17.63
CA GLU A 164 -10.70 -3.68 -17.04
C GLU A 164 -10.60 -3.38 -15.53
N LEU A 165 -9.45 -3.65 -14.91
CA LEU A 165 -9.24 -3.46 -13.48
C LEU A 165 -9.02 -1.98 -13.16
N ARG A 166 -10.07 -1.36 -12.62
CA ARG A 166 -10.13 0.03 -12.18
C ARG A 166 -10.62 0.09 -10.75
N ASP A 167 -10.07 1.01 -9.97
CA ASP A 167 -10.57 1.27 -8.62
C ASP A 167 -11.73 2.28 -8.64
N VAL A 168 -12.23 2.64 -7.45
CA VAL A 168 -13.37 3.55 -7.30
C VAL A 168 -13.11 4.98 -7.76
N ASP A 169 -11.84 5.37 -7.95
CA ASP A 169 -11.42 6.67 -8.48
C ASP A 169 -11.13 6.63 -10.00
N ASP A 170 -11.52 5.54 -10.67
CA ASP A 170 -11.24 5.26 -12.10
C ASP A 170 -9.74 5.12 -12.41
N PHE A 171 -8.92 4.79 -11.40
CA PHE A 171 -7.50 4.50 -11.62
C PHE A 171 -7.31 3.07 -12.16
N ALA A 172 -6.73 2.96 -13.36
CA ALA A 172 -6.45 1.69 -14.05
C ALA A 172 -5.26 0.93 -13.43
N PHE A 173 -5.42 0.47 -12.18
CA PHE A 173 -4.35 -0.14 -11.40
C PHE A 173 -3.84 -1.45 -12.01
N GLY A 174 -4.67 -2.23 -12.72
CA GLY A 174 -4.24 -3.46 -13.38
C GLY A 174 -3.17 -3.21 -14.45
N THR A 175 -3.42 -2.23 -15.33
CA THR A 175 -2.43 -1.77 -16.31
C THR A 175 -1.17 -1.23 -15.61
N ARG A 176 -1.33 -0.43 -14.53
CA ARG A 176 -0.18 0.12 -13.81
C ARG A 176 0.70 -0.96 -13.18
N ILE A 177 0.13 -2.02 -12.63
CA ILE A 177 0.88 -3.16 -12.08
C ILE A 177 1.76 -3.80 -13.15
N MET A 178 1.21 -4.03 -14.35
CA MET A 178 1.98 -4.58 -15.47
C MET A 178 3.15 -3.67 -15.85
N GLU A 179 2.92 -2.35 -15.94
CA GLU A 179 3.98 -1.37 -16.24
C GLU A 179 5.07 -1.34 -15.17
N VAL A 180 4.70 -1.25 -13.88
CA VAL A 180 5.64 -1.18 -12.76
C VAL A 180 6.53 -2.41 -12.70
N SER A 181 5.97 -3.59 -12.94
CA SER A 181 6.75 -4.84 -12.96
C SER A 181 7.81 -4.88 -14.07
N GLN A 182 7.57 -4.20 -15.19
CA GLN A 182 8.52 -4.07 -16.30
C GLN A 182 9.56 -2.98 -16.04
N GLU A 183 9.14 -1.85 -15.47
CA GLU A 183 10.02 -0.74 -15.07
C GLU A 183 11.01 -1.18 -13.97
N TYR A 184 10.55 -2.04 -13.05
CA TYR A 184 11.30 -2.48 -11.87
C TYR A 184 11.28 -4.01 -11.70
N PRO A 185 12.12 -4.76 -12.43
CA PRO A 185 12.13 -6.22 -12.36
C PRO A 185 12.41 -6.80 -10.96
N GLY A 186 13.13 -6.08 -10.10
CA GLY A 186 13.38 -6.46 -8.70
C GLY A 186 12.18 -6.25 -7.76
N GLY A 187 11.14 -5.58 -8.24
CA GLY A 187 9.90 -5.31 -7.53
C GLY A 187 9.59 -3.82 -7.45
N GLY A 188 8.30 -3.48 -7.55
CA GLY A 188 7.80 -2.12 -7.42
C GLY A 188 6.51 -2.05 -6.61
N LEU A 189 6.13 -0.84 -6.18
CA LEU A 189 4.92 -0.60 -5.39
C LEU A 189 3.84 0.05 -6.24
N VAL A 190 2.59 -0.36 -6.03
CA VAL A 190 1.39 0.25 -6.63
C VAL A 190 0.35 0.49 -5.55
N GLU A 191 -0.16 1.71 -5.47
CA GLU A 191 -1.22 2.13 -4.55
C GLU A 191 -2.54 2.24 -5.32
N TYR A 192 -3.63 1.71 -4.77
CA TYR A 192 -4.97 1.74 -5.36
C TYR A 192 -6.00 1.42 -4.28
N GLN A 193 -7.29 1.61 -4.58
CA GLN A 193 -8.36 1.18 -3.68
C GLN A 193 -8.90 -0.20 -4.07
N TRP A 194 -9.09 -1.08 -3.09
CA TRP A 194 -9.57 -2.44 -3.35
C TRP A 194 -10.42 -3.00 -2.22
N LEU A 195 -11.26 -3.99 -2.55
CA LEU A 195 -12.09 -4.70 -1.58
C LEU A 195 -11.19 -5.48 -0.61
N ASN A 196 -11.21 -5.08 0.67
CA ASN A 196 -10.54 -5.80 1.74
C ASN A 196 -11.33 -7.08 2.07
N PRO A 197 -10.73 -8.28 1.97
CA PRO A 197 -11.44 -9.54 2.18
C PRO A 197 -11.88 -9.77 3.64
N ILE A 198 -11.30 -9.03 4.60
CA ILE A 198 -11.63 -9.16 6.03
C ILE A 198 -12.76 -8.22 6.42
N THR A 199 -12.73 -6.95 5.97
CA THR A 199 -13.76 -5.96 6.31
C THR A 199 -14.95 -5.97 5.35
N GLY A 200 -14.74 -6.42 4.11
CA GLY A 200 -15.74 -6.33 3.03
C GLY A 200 -15.94 -4.91 2.50
N GLU A 201 -15.05 -3.97 2.86
CA GLU A 201 -15.10 -2.57 2.42
C GLU A 201 -14.00 -2.28 1.39
N VAL A 202 -14.22 -1.26 0.56
CA VAL A 202 -13.17 -0.75 -0.33
C VAL A 202 -12.23 0.14 0.49
N GLU A 203 -10.96 -0.23 0.53
CA GLU A 203 -9.94 0.44 1.34
C GLU A 203 -8.67 0.74 0.52
N PRO A 204 -7.87 1.75 0.90
CA PRO A 204 -6.55 1.96 0.32
C PRO A 204 -5.66 0.74 0.51
N LYS A 205 -5.00 0.31 -0.55
CA LYS A 205 -4.09 -0.83 -0.59
C LYS A 205 -2.79 -0.45 -1.27
N VAL A 206 -1.68 -0.89 -0.69
CA VAL A 206 -0.37 -0.81 -1.32
C VAL A 206 0.09 -2.22 -1.64
N SER A 207 0.37 -2.51 -2.92
CA SER A 207 0.87 -3.81 -3.35
C SER A 207 2.32 -3.73 -3.81
N ILE A 208 3.14 -4.65 -3.35
CA ILE A 208 4.43 -4.94 -3.96
C ILE A 208 4.23 -5.98 -5.07
N VAL A 209 4.78 -5.72 -6.24
CA VAL A 209 4.63 -6.55 -7.44
C VAL A 209 5.99 -6.84 -8.06
N ARG A 210 6.18 -8.04 -8.61
CA ARG A 210 7.41 -8.49 -9.26
C ARG A 210 7.11 -9.39 -10.46
N LEU A 211 7.93 -9.28 -11.50
CA LEU A 211 7.93 -10.28 -12.58
C LEU A 211 8.33 -11.64 -12.01
N THR A 212 7.50 -12.66 -12.24
CA THR A 212 7.62 -14.01 -11.67
C THR A 212 7.45 -15.02 -12.80
N GLY A 213 8.58 -15.45 -13.38
CA GLY A 213 8.57 -16.21 -14.64
C GLY A 213 7.96 -15.39 -15.78
N VAL A 214 6.81 -15.83 -16.29
CA VAL A 214 6.05 -15.11 -17.34
C VAL A 214 4.85 -14.34 -16.80
N ASP A 215 4.51 -14.53 -15.53
CA ASP A 215 3.43 -13.80 -14.85
C ASP A 215 4.00 -12.61 -14.07
N VAL A 216 3.14 -11.67 -13.70
CA VAL A 216 3.42 -10.60 -12.73
C VAL A 216 2.69 -10.94 -11.46
N CYS A 217 3.39 -11.26 -10.38
CA CYS A 217 2.76 -11.60 -9.10
C CYS A 217 2.98 -10.50 -8.07
N GLY A 218 2.05 -10.38 -7.13
CA GLY A 218 2.09 -9.38 -6.08
C GLY A 218 1.35 -9.77 -4.81
N VAL A 219 1.65 -9.03 -3.76
CA VAL A 219 0.97 -9.09 -2.45
C VAL A 219 0.82 -7.65 -1.97
N GLY A 220 -0.30 -7.32 -1.33
CA GLY A 220 -0.49 -5.99 -0.78
C GLY A 220 -1.08 -5.98 0.61
N ALA A 221 -0.78 -4.91 1.33
CA ALA A 221 -1.32 -4.60 2.64
C ALA A 221 -2.30 -3.43 2.54
N TYR A 222 -3.35 -3.47 3.35
CA TYR A 222 -4.32 -2.39 3.44
C TYR A 222 -3.85 -1.33 4.42
N GLY A 223 -4.15 -0.06 4.11
CA GLY A 223 -3.90 1.06 5.00
C GLY A 223 -4.65 0.89 6.31
N SER A 224 -4.04 1.30 7.43
CA SER A 224 -4.66 1.33 8.76
C SER A 224 -5.07 2.74 9.16
#